data_AF-A0A0B8P450-F1
#
_entry.id   AF-A0A0B8P450-F1
#
_cell.length_a   1.000
_cell.length_b   1.000
_cell.length_c   1.000
_cell.angle_alpha   90.00
_cell.angle_beta   90.00
_cell.angle_gamma   90.00
#
_symmetry.space_group_name_H-M   'P 1'
#
loop_
_entity.id
_entity.type
_entity.pdbx_description
1 polymer ?
#
loop_
_entity_poly.entity_id
_entity_poly.type
_entity_poly.pdbx_seq_one_letter_code
_entity_poly.pdbx_strand_id
1 'polypeptide(L)'
;MKPFLEGESKTVRTEKDWFAFELFGNGFVIQGDFKLMKLRTGMYGDGKWHLYNIKENPAETVPLEDKYPEKFESMMKIYQQYAKDHNIVEVAEDWNPWAAAAN
;
A
#
# COMPACT_ATOMS: atom_id res chain seq x y z
N MET A 1 -15.03 14.36 3.04
CA MET A 1 -14.38 15.62 3.50
C MET A 1 -15.40 16.64 4.02
N LYS A 2 -16.43 17.02 3.25
CA LYS A 2 -17.45 17.99 3.68
C LYS A 2 -17.99 17.78 5.12
N PRO A 3 -18.46 16.58 5.53
CA PRO A 3 -18.97 16.38 6.90
C PRO A 3 -17.92 16.60 8.00
N PHE A 4 -16.64 16.36 7.72
CA PHE A 4 -15.56 16.64 8.67
C PHE A 4 -15.35 18.15 8.84
N LEU A 5 -15.38 18.90 7.74
CA LEU A 5 -15.24 20.36 7.77
C LEU A 5 -16.42 21.06 8.43
N GLU A 6 -17.61 20.47 8.34
CA GLU A 6 -18.83 20.94 9.01
C GLU A 6 -18.92 20.49 10.48
N GLY A 7 -17.95 19.72 10.98
CA GLY A 7 -17.91 19.20 12.35
C GLY A 7 -18.86 18.01 12.61
N GLU A 8 -19.53 17.51 11.58
CA GLU A 8 -20.46 16.38 11.64
C GLU A 8 -19.75 15.02 11.68
N SER A 9 -18.49 14.96 11.25
CA SER A 9 -17.64 13.77 11.31
C SER A 9 -16.33 14.05 12.04
N LYS A 10 -15.85 13.05 12.79
CA LYS A 10 -14.52 13.09 13.43
C LYS A 10 -13.37 12.71 12.50
N THR A 11 -13.66 12.20 11.30
CA THR A 11 -12.64 11.77 10.33
C THR A 11 -13.06 12.03 8.88
N VAL A 12 -12.08 12.23 8.00
CA VAL A 12 -12.27 12.33 6.55
C VAL A 12 -12.32 10.98 5.85
N ARG A 13 -11.79 9.92 6.47
CA ARG A 13 -11.77 8.53 5.98
C ARG A 13 -12.17 7.56 7.09
N THR A 14 -13.01 6.62 6.74
CA THR A 14 -13.48 5.52 7.58
C THR A 14 -12.66 4.25 7.32
N GLU A 15 -12.90 3.21 8.10
CA GLU A 15 -12.29 1.89 7.90
C GLU A 15 -12.63 1.23 6.56
N LYS A 16 -13.68 1.72 5.88
CA LYS A 16 -14.12 1.23 4.57
C LYS A 16 -13.44 1.96 3.41
N ASP A 17 -12.97 3.19 3.65
CA ASP A 17 -12.29 3.97 2.63
C ASP A 17 -10.91 3.41 2.38
N TRP A 18 -10.56 3.25 1.10
CA TRP A 18 -9.26 2.77 0.69
C TRP A 18 -8.72 3.57 -0.48
N PHE A 19 -7.41 3.51 -0.68
CA PHE A 19 -6.77 3.91 -1.93
C PHE A 19 -5.58 3.00 -2.19
N ALA A 20 -5.27 2.82 -3.47
CA ALA A 20 -4.15 2.02 -3.94
C ALA A 20 -3.29 2.84 -4.89
N PHE A 21 -2.03 2.46 -5.00
CA PHE A 21 -1.07 3.08 -5.90
C PHE A 21 0.00 2.07 -6.29
N GLU A 22 0.53 2.25 -7.49
CA GLU A 22 1.69 1.52 -7.98
C GLU A 22 2.63 2.53 -8.66
N LEU A 23 3.93 2.38 -8.38
CA LEU A 23 4.98 3.05 -9.12
C LEU A 23 6.28 2.27 -9.02
N PHE A 24 6.94 2.10 -10.16
CA PHE A 24 8.25 1.43 -10.26
C PHE A 24 8.23 0.01 -9.67
N GLY A 25 7.13 -0.72 -9.84
CA GLY A 25 6.91 -2.08 -9.35
C GLY A 25 6.69 -2.19 -7.84
N ASN A 26 6.64 -1.05 -7.12
CA ASN A 26 6.19 -0.99 -5.75
C ASN A 26 4.68 -0.80 -5.73
N GLY A 27 4.00 -1.45 -4.81
CA GLY A 27 2.56 -1.32 -4.64
C GLY A 27 2.21 -0.97 -3.22
N PHE A 28 1.15 -0.19 -3.01
CA PHE A 28 0.55 -0.06 -1.70
C PHE A 28 -0.96 0.12 -1.74
N VAL A 29 -1.61 -0.31 -0.67
CA VAL A 29 -3.02 -0.08 -0.36
C VAL A 29 -3.10 0.48 1.05
N ILE A 30 -3.83 1.56 1.25
CA ILE A 30 -4.18 2.06 2.57
C ILE A 30 -5.68 1.88 2.77
N GLN A 31 -6.08 1.29 3.90
CA GLN A 31 -7.48 1.11 4.29
C GLN A 31 -7.64 1.26 5.80
N GLY A 32 -8.38 2.29 6.22
CA GLY A 32 -8.46 2.68 7.63
C GLY A 32 -7.06 2.99 8.18
N ASP A 33 -6.71 2.36 9.30
CA ASP A 33 -5.42 2.55 9.98
C ASP A 33 -4.29 1.66 9.42
N PHE A 34 -4.57 0.84 8.41
CA PHE A 34 -3.63 -0.15 7.88
C PHE A 34 -3.09 0.24 6.51
N LYS A 35 -1.84 -0.13 6.27
CA LYS A 35 -1.15 -0.08 4.98
C LYS A 35 -0.64 -1.47 4.63
N LEU A 36 -0.99 -1.94 3.44
CA LEU A 36 -0.39 -3.10 2.79
C LEU A 36 0.59 -2.57 1.74
N MET A 37 1.85 -2.98 1.73
CA MET A 37 2.81 -2.47 0.75
C MET A 37 3.87 -3.49 0.35
N LYS A 38 4.42 -3.30 -0.86
CA LYS A 38 5.58 -4.01 -1.41
C LYS A 38 6.61 -3.01 -1.88
N LEU A 39 7.83 -3.11 -1.36
CA LEU A 39 9.01 -2.44 -1.89
C LEU A 39 9.92 -3.45 -2.59
N ARG A 40 10.34 -3.16 -3.82
CA ARG A 40 11.25 -4.05 -4.53
C ARG A 40 12.68 -4.00 -3.98
N THR A 41 13.43 -5.08 -4.19
CA THR A 41 14.86 -5.20 -3.85
C THR A 41 15.73 -4.10 -4.49
N GLY A 42 15.45 -3.73 -5.75
CA GLY A 42 16.11 -2.61 -6.43
C GLY A 42 15.85 -1.22 -5.83
N MET A 43 14.98 -1.13 -4.82
CA MET A 43 14.64 0.09 -4.08
C MET A 43 14.68 -0.14 -2.55
N TYR A 44 15.62 -0.97 -2.09
CA TYR A 44 15.91 -1.25 -0.67
C TYR A 44 14.83 -2.02 0.11
N GLY A 45 13.86 -2.63 -0.57
CA GLY A 45 12.90 -3.56 0.04
C GLY A 45 13.32 -5.03 -0.08
N ASP A 46 12.45 -5.94 0.36
CA ASP A 46 12.65 -7.40 0.23
C ASP A 46 11.79 -8.04 -0.88
N GLY A 47 11.01 -7.23 -1.60
CA GLY A 47 10.12 -7.68 -2.67
C GLY A 47 8.82 -8.33 -2.20
N LYS A 48 8.56 -8.39 -0.90
CA LYS A 48 7.36 -9.02 -0.33
C LYS A 48 6.31 -7.99 0.05
N TRP A 49 5.09 -8.48 0.18
CA TRP A 49 3.99 -7.69 0.72
C TRP A 49 3.99 -7.78 2.23
N HIS A 50 3.91 -6.62 2.88
CA HIS A 50 3.84 -6.50 4.33
C HIS A 50 2.65 -5.64 4.75
N LEU A 51 2.07 -5.99 5.89
CA LEU A 51 0.97 -5.25 6.51
C LEU A 51 1.48 -4.44 7.71
N TYR A 52 1.12 -3.16 7.77
CA TYR A 52 1.48 -2.25 8.86
C TYR A 52 0.24 -1.54 9.40
N ASN A 53 0.22 -1.26 10.70
CA ASN A 53 -0.70 -0.30 11.30
C ASN A 53 0.01 1.06 11.34
N ILE A 54 -0.33 1.95 10.42
CA ILE A 54 0.34 3.24 10.23
C ILE A 54 -0.07 4.30 11.26
N LYS A 55 -1.15 4.06 12.02
CA LYS A 55 -1.55 4.92 13.13
C LYS A 55 -0.76 4.63 14.39
N GLU A 56 -0.51 3.34 14.67
CA GLU A 56 0.28 2.91 15.82
C GLU A 56 1.79 2.96 15.55
N ASN A 57 2.20 2.63 14.32
CA ASN A 57 3.60 2.64 13.88
C ASN A 57 3.74 3.36 12.53
N PRO A 58 3.82 4.69 12.51
CA PRO A 58 3.99 5.47 11.28
C PRO A 58 5.28 5.18 10.51
N ALA A 59 6.28 4.56 11.17
CA ALA A 59 7.56 4.24 10.56
C ALA A 59 7.54 2.92 9.77
N GLU A 60 6.44 2.15 9.80
CA GLU A 60 6.26 0.95 8.97
C GLU A 60 7.35 -0.12 9.21
N THR A 61 7.80 -0.25 10.47
CA THR A 61 8.95 -1.12 10.83
C THR A 61 8.58 -2.50 11.33
N VAL A 62 7.32 -2.72 11.72
CA VAL A 62 6.87 -3.99 12.32
C VAL A 62 5.76 -4.58 11.46
N PRO A 63 6.03 -5.64 10.68
CA PRO A 63 5.02 -6.32 9.88
C PRO A 63 3.99 -7.02 10.77
N LEU A 64 2.75 -7.13 10.27
CA LEU A 64 1.59 -7.60 11.03
C LEU A 64 0.77 -8.67 10.30
N GLU A 65 1.21 -9.14 9.14
CA GLU A 65 0.50 -10.16 8.35
C GLU A 65 0.27 -11.47 9.11
N ASP A 66 1.22 -11.92 9.93
CA ASP A 66 1.05 -13.13 10.76
C ASP A 66 0.02 -12.93 11.87
N LYS A 67 -0.12 -11.69 12.36
CA LYS A 67 -1.06 -11.33 13.43
C LYS A 67 -2.46 -11.08 12.90
N TYR A 68 -2.58 -10.54 11.69
CA TYR A 68 -3.85 -10.18 11.06
C TYR A 68 -3.96 -10.72 9.62
N PRO A 69 -3.94 -12.05 9.43
CA PRO A 69 -3.92 -12.67 8.10
C PRO A 69 -5.18 -12.32 7.28
N GLU A 70 -6.35 -12.24 7.93
CA GLU A 70 -7.60 -11.86 7.24
C GLU A 70 -7.56 -10.43 6.71
N LYS A 71 -6.94 -9.51 7.45
CA LYS A 71 -6.77 -8.11 7.02
C LYS A 71 -5.81 -8.04 5.83
N PHE A 72 -4.70 -8.76 5.91
CA PHE A 72 -3.74 -8.89 4.81
C PHE A 72 -4.44 -9.37 3.53
N GLU A 73 -5.15 -10.50 3.59
CA GLU A 73 -5.87 -11.07 2.45
C GLU A 73 -6.96 -10.12 1.89
N SER A 74 -7.70 -9.43 2.77
CA SER A 74 -8.71 -8.46 2.34
C SER A 74 -8.10 -7.27 1.57
N MET A 75 -6.95 -6.76 2.03
CA MET A 75 -6.26 -5.66 1.38
C MET A 75 -5.51 -6.11 0.12
N MET A 76 -5.07 -7.36 0.08
CA MET A 76 -4.48 -7.97 -1.11
C MET A 76 -5.49 -8.06 -2.25
N LYS A 77 -6.73 -8.46 -1.94
CA LYS A 77 -7.83 -8.47 -2.92
C LYS A 77 -8.13 -7.07 -3.47
N ILE A 78 -8.05 -6.03 -2.62
CA ILE A 78 -8.17 -4.64 -3.09
C ILE A 78 -7.05 -4.30 -4.08
N TYR A 79 -5.80 -4.64 -3.77
CA TYR A 79 -4.69 -4.38 -4.69
C TYR A 79 -4.84 -5.13 -6.02
N GLN A 80 -5.18 -6.42 -5.97
CA GLN A 80 -5.34 -7.25 -7.17
C GLN A 80 -6.45 -6.71 -8.09
N GLN A 81 -7.57 -6.28 -7.50
CA GLN A 81 -8.66 -5.66 -8.24
C GLN A 81 -8.23 -4.32 -8.85
N TYR A 82 -7.55 -3.46 -8.08
CA TYR A 82 -6.98 -2.21 -8.59
C TYR A 82 -6.00 -2.44 -9.75
N ALA A 83 -5.09 -3.41 -9.62
CA ALA A 83 -4.11 -3.74 -10.65
C ALA A 83 -4.79 -4.17 -11.95
N LYS A 84 -5.85 -4.97 -11.85
CA LYS A 84 -6.67 -5.40 -12.98
C LYS A 84 -7.41 -4.23 -13.63
N ASP A 85 -8.08 -3.40 -12.84
CA ASP A 85 -8.89 -2.29 -13.36
C ASP A 85 -8.06 -1.21 -14.04
N HIS A 86 -6.81 -1.03 -13.59
CA HIS A 86 -5.87 -0.04 -14.12
C HIS A 86 -4.86 -0.61 -15.12
N ASN A 87 -4.96 -1.88 -15.50
CA ASN A 87 -4.03 -2.56 -16.41
C ASN A 87 -2.56 -2.39 -15.99
N ILE A 88 -2.28 -2.55 -14.70
CA ILE A 88 -0.93 -2.45 -14.16
C ILE A 88 -0.08 -3.56 -14.76
N VAL A 89 1.06 -3.18 -15.33
CA VAL A 89 2.03 -4.10 -15.92
C VAL A 89 3.16 -4.31 -14.92
N GLU A 90 3.56 -5.57 -14.74
CA GLU A 90 4.70 -5.87 -13.88
C GLU A 90 5.98 -5.28 -14.46
N VAL A 91 6.71 -4.59 -13.60
CA VAL A 91 8.02 -4.06 -13.96
C VAL A 91 9.04 -5.20 -13.87
N ALA A 92 9.90 -5.30 -14.87
CA ALA A 92 10.95 -6.32 -14.93
C ALA A 92 11.80 -6.34 -13.65
N GLU A 93 12.16 -7.55 -13.20
CA GLU A 93 12.88 -7.75 -11.94
C GLU A 93 14.26 -7.09 -11.92
N ASP A 94 14.93 -7.04 -13.07
CA ASP A 94 16.25 -6.46 -13.27
C ASP A 94 16.22 -4.94 -13.54
N TRP A 95 15.03 -4.34 -13.68
CA TRP A 95 14.91 -2.90 -13.90
C TRP A 95 15.13 -2.12 -12.60
N ASN A 96 15.94 -1.05 -12.66
CA ASN A 96 16.24 -0.18 -11.54
C ASN A 96 16.07 1.31 -11.96
N PRO A 97 15.22 2.09 -11.26
CA PRO A 97 14.98 3.49 -11.63
C PRO A 97 16.24 4.35 -11.53
N TRP A 98 17.15 4.02 -10.61
CA TRP A 98 18.40 4.76 -10.40
C TRP A 98 19.43 4.47 -11.50
N ALA A 99 19.47 3.23 -12.00
CA ALA A 99 20.35 2.86 -13.12
C ALA A 99 19.86 3.49 -14.43
N ALA A 100 18.54 3.57 -14.64
CA ALA A 100 17.96 4.19 -15.82
C ALA A 100 18.16 5.73 -15.86
N ALA A 101 18.23 6.39 -14.69
CA ALA A 101 18.42 7.84 -14.58
C ALA A 101 19.89 8.29 -14.64
N ALA A 102 20.84 7.35 -14.61
CA ALA A 102 22.28 7.63 -14.61
C ALA A 102 22.91 7.72 -16.01
N ASN A 103 22.11 7.57 -17.07
CA ASN A 103 22.50 7.72 -18.48
C ASN A 103 21.66 8.83 -19.15
#